data_AF-G8SF67-F1
#
_entry.id   AF-G8SF67-F1
#
_cell.length_a   1.000
_cell.length_b   1.000
_cell.length_c   1.000
_cell.angle_alpha   90.00
_cell.angle_beta   90.00
_cell.angle_gamma   90.00
#
_symmetry.space_group_name_H-M   'P 1'
#
loop_
_entity.id
_entity.type
_entity.pdbx_description
1 polymer ?
#
loop_
_entity_poly.entity_id
_entity_poly.type
_entity_poly.pdbx_seq_one_letter_code
_entity_poly.pdbx_strand_id
1 'polypeptide(L)'
;MSGINIDNLPPTQQLILDVLAARYRLGEQVWPLHTTVQKPLRELADRGLVTLLNGIVEKSIRARLTDAGQALTLHEQYQPPNGGIGRYRQALEDIRAFAVARSERPGMDGIAELAGQALKVGPR
;
A
#
# COMPACT_ATOMS: atom_id res chain seq x y z
N MET A 1 -15.36 12.85 3.53
CA MET A 1 -13.94 12.62 3.87
C MET A 1 -13.25 13.96 3.86
N SER A 2 -12.66 14.37 4.97
CA SER A 2 -12.06 15.71 5.13
C SER A 2 -11.04 15.98 4.03
N GLY A 3 -11.23 17.07 3.29
CA GLY A 3 -10.38 17.50 2.19
C GLY A 3 -9.00 17.91 2.69
N ILE A 4 -8.10 16.93 2.85
CA ILE A 4 -6.69 17.20 3.10
C ILE A 4 -6.13 17.80 1.82
N ASN A 5 -5.88 19.10 1.83
CA ASN A 5 -5.16 19.77 0.76
C ASN A 5 -3.65 19.54 0.97
N ILE A 6 -3.05 18.73 0.10
CA ILE A 6 -1.62 18.40 0.13
C ILE A 6 -0.71 19.60 -0.16
N ASP A 7 -1.22 20.62 -0.87
CA ASP A 7 -0.46 21.83 -1.23
C ASP A 7 -0.20 22.73 -0.01
N ASN A 8 -0.94 22.53 1.08
CA ASN A 8 -0.77 23.26 2.34
C ASN A 8 0.14 22.52 3.34
N LEU A 9 0.76 21.40 2.94
CA LEU A 9 1.68 20.68 3.81
C LEU A 9 3.02 21.41 3.93
N PRO A 10 3.73 21.29 5.06
CA PRO A 10 5.10 21.73 5.16
C PRO A 10 5.99 21.11 4.05
N PRO A 11 6.99 21.84 3.52
CA PRO A 11 7.78 21.38 2.38
C PRO A 11 8.40 19.98 2.57
N THR A 12 8.90 19.69 3.77
CA THR A 12 9.48 18.36 4.09
C THR A 12 8.44 17.25 4.02
N GLN A 13 7.19 17.50 4.43
CA GLN A 13 6.12 16.51 4.34
C GLN A 13 5.73 16.25 2.88
N GLN A 14 5.67 17.30 2.06
CA GLN A 14 5.40 17.18 0.63
C GLN A 14 6.51 16.38 -0.08
N LEU A 15 7.77 16.69 0.20
CA LEU A 15 8.93 15.93 -0.31
C LEU A 15 8.88 14.45 0.07
N ILE A 16 8.47 14.11 1.29
CA ILE A 16 8.30 12.71 1.71
C ILE A 16 7.23 12.02 0.86
N LEU A 17 6.08 12.67 0.67
CA LEU A 17 4.99 12.13 -0.15
C LEU A 17 5.43 11.93 -1.61
N ASP A 18 6.15 12.89 -2.18
CA ASP A 18 6.67 12.81 -3.54
C ASP A 18 7.67 11.66 -3.72
N VAL A 19 8.59 11.48 -2.75
CA VAL A 19 9.54 10.37 -2.74
C VAL A 19 8.81 9.03 -2.66
N LEU A 20 7.85 8.89 -1.75
CA LEU A 20 7.08 7.66 -1.62
C LEU A 20 6.23 7.37 -2.87
N ALA A 21 5.63 8.40 -3.48
CA ALA A 21 4.88 8.27 -4.71
C ALA A 21 5.79 7.86 -5.88
N ALA A 22 6.97 8.47 -6.02
CA ALA A 22 7.96 8.09 -7.01
C ALA A 22 8.41 6.63 -6.86
N ARG A 23 8.65 6.17 -5.62
CA ARG A 23 9.00 4.78 -5.33
C ARG A 23 7.88 3.81 -5.61
N TYR A 24 6.64 4.17 -5.23
CA TYR A 24 5.46 3.39 -5.56
C TYR A 24 5.31 3.18 -7.07
N ARG A 25 5.60 4.22 -7.88
CA ARG A 25 5.56 4.12 -9.34
C ARG A 25 6.58 3.14 -9.93
N LEU A 26 7.67 2.89 -9.21
CA LEU A 26 8.69 1.89 -9.56
C LEU A 26 8.37 0.49 -9.00
N GLY A 27 7.21 0.31 -8.37
CA GLY A 27 6.82 -0.94 -7.72
C GLY A 27 7.36 -1.11 -6.30
N GLU A 28 8.06 -0.11 -5.77
CA GLU A 28 8.60 -0.12 -4.41
C GLU A 28 7.57 0.45 -3.42
N GLN A 29 6.78 -0.41 -2.80
CA GLN A 29 5.71 0.03 -1.89
C GLN A 29 6.22 0.57 -0.56
N VAL A 30 7.33 0.03 -0.06
CA VAL A 30 7.92 0.41 1.23
C VAL A 30 9.31 0.93 0.98
N TRP A 31 9.59 2.15 1.45
CA TRP A 31 10.87 2.79 1.26
C TRP A 31 11.48 3.23 2.61
N PRO A 32 12.79 3.00 2.84
CA PRO A 32 13.48 3.53 4.00
C PRO A 32 13.73 5.04 3.86
N LEU A 33 13.39 5.79 4.90
CA LEU A 33 13.69 7.21 5.05
C LEU A 33 14.64 7.40 6.25
N HIS A 34 15.50 8.41 6.20
CA HIS A 34 16.43 8.71 7.29
C HIS A 34 15.67 9.21 8.54
N THR A 35 16.17 8.90 9.74
CA THR A 35 15.49 9.27 11.01
C THR A 35 15.38 10.78 11.25
N THR A 36 16.15 11.62 10.53
CA THR A 36 16.02 13.08 10.61
C THR A 36 14.64 13.59 10.20
N VAL A 37 13.91 12.84 9.37
CA VAL A 37 12.53 13.18 8.97
C VAL A 37 11.47 12.48 9.82
N GLN A 38 11.82 11.91 10.97
CA GLN A 38 10.88 11.16 11.81
C GLN A 38 9.67 11.98 12.24
N LYS A 39 9.87 13.23 12.66
CA LYS A 39 8.77 14.10 13.09
C LYS A 39 7.77 14.37 11.97
N PRO A 40 8.14 14.91 10.80
CA PRO A 40 7.19 15.13 9.71
C PRO A 40 6.57 13.82 9.20
N LEU A 41 7.30 12.71 9.27
CA LEU A 41 6.78 11.40 8.88
C LEU A 41 5.69 10.88 9.84
N ARG A 42 5.84 11.11 11.15
CA ARG A 42 4.79 10.83 12.16
C ARG A 42 3.56 11.72 11.93
N GLU A 43 3.76 13.01 11.67
CA GLU A 43 2.65 13.94 11.39
C GLU A 43 1.85 13.52 10.14
N LEU A 44 2.51 12.97 9.11
CA LEU A 44 1.83 12.37 7.95
C LEU A 44 1.08 11.07 8.31
N ALA A 45 1.63 10.27 9.22
CA ALA A 45 0.99 9.04 9.69
C ALA A 45 -0.26 9.35 10.53
N ASP A 46 -0.19 10.37 11.39
CA ASP A 46 -1.32 10.86 12.18
C ASP A 46 -2.46 11.40 11.29
N ARG A 47 -2.11 11.92 10.10
CA ARG A 47 -3.06 12.31 9.05
C ARG A 47 -3.59 11.13 8.22
N GLY A 48 -3.13 9.92 8.47
CA GLY A 48 -3.52 8.71 7.74
C GLY A 48 -3.00 8.64 6.31
N LEU A 49 -1.97 9.42 5.96
CA LEU A 49 -1.40 9.46 4.60
C LEU A 49 -0.29 8.43 4.38
N VAL A 50 0.40 8.05 5.45
CA VAL A 50 1.48 7.05 5.41
C VAL A 50 1.35 6.06 6.56
N THR A 51 1.85 4.85 6.34
CA THR A 51 2.02 3.84 7.39
C THR A 51 3.50 3.72 7.72
N LEU A 52 3.84 3.77 9.01
CA LEU A 52 5.20 3.53 9.50
C LEU A 52 5.41 2.05 9.77
N LEU A 53 6.56 1.54 9.37
CA LEU A 53 7.00 0.18 9.67
C LEU A 53 8.33 0.21 10.42
N ASN A 54 8.54 -0.79 11.28
CA ASN A 54 9.81 -0.97 11.95
C ASN A 54 10.90 -1.28 10.91
N GLY A 55 11.95 -0.45 10.88
CA GLY A 55 13.13 -0.66 10.06
C GLY A 55 14.14 -1.58 10.75
N ILE A 56 14.84 -2.40 9.98
CA ILE A 56 15.98 -3.22 10.47
C ILE A 56 17.30 -2.44 10.29
N VAL A 57 17.31 -1.45 9.39
CA VAL A 57 18.50 -0.64 9.07
C VAL A 57 18.64 0.50 10.07
N GLU A 58 19.84 0.63 10.64
CA GLU A 58 20.18 1.69 11.59
C GLU A 58 19.86 3.09 11.01
N LYS A 59 19.34 3.99 11.84
CA LYS A 59 19.00 5.38 11.46
C LYS A 59 18.00 5.49 10.29
N SER A 60 17.18 4.47 10.08
CA SER A 60 16.11 4.48 9.09
C SER A 60 14.74 4.19 9.69
N ILE A 61 13.70 4.75 9.08
CA ILE A 61 12.30 4.45 9.34
C ILE A 61 11.71 4.02 8.00
N ARG A 62 11.08 2.85 7.96
CA ARG A 62 10.38 2.38 6.76
C ARG A 62 8.99 2.99 6.72
N ALA A 63 8.59 3.48 5.56
CA ALA A 63 7.26 4.01 5.35
C ALA A 63 6.68 3.57 4.01
N ARG A 64 5.35 3.58 3.92
CA ARG A 64 4.59 3.41 2.68
C ARG A 64 3.40 4.36 2.64
N LEU A 65 2.90 4.68 1.45
CA LEU A 65 1.64 5.39 1.29
C LEU A 65 0.46 4.50 1.70
N THR A 66 -0.51 5.06 2.41
CA THR A 66 -1.83 4.45 2.57
C THR A 66 -2.64 4.58 1.28
N ASP A 67 -3.82 3.95 1.20
CA ASP A 67 -4.73 4.15 0.07
C ASP A 67 -5.13 5.64 -0.07
N ALA A 68 -5.33 6.34 1.04
CA ALA A 68 -5.61 7.77 1.05
C ALA A 68 -4.39 8.60 0.58
N GLY A 69 -3.18 8.23 1.02
CA GLY A 69 -1.95 8.85 0.56
C GLY A 69 -1.73 8.64 -0.94
N GLN A 70 -2.01 7.44 -1.45
CA GLN A 70 -1.95 7.15 -2.88
C GLN A 70 -2.95 7.99 -3.67
N ALA A 71 -4.21 8.05 -3.23
CA ALA A 71 -5.26 8.80 -3.91
C ALA A 71 -4.94 10.31 -4.02
N LEU A 72 -4.23 10.87 -3.05
CA LEU A 72 -3.87 12.29 -3.04
C LEU A 72 -2.56 12.60 -3.79
N THR A 73 -1.63 11.65 -3.87
CA THR A 73 -0.28 11.89 -4.44
C THR A 73 -0.08 11.31 -5.83
N LEU A 74 -0.91 10.34 -6.21
CA LEU A 74 -0.94 9.79 -7.55
C LEU A 74 -2.02 10.50 -8.35
N HIS A 75 -1.74 10.75 -9.62
CA HIS A 75 -2.74 11.27 -10.54
C HIS A 75 -3.94 10.31 -10.58
N GLU A 76 -5.17 10.81 -10.67
CA GLU A 76 -6.39 9.97 -10.65
C GLU A 76 -6.36 8.87 -11.73
N GLN A 77 -5.76 9.18 -12.88
CA GLN A 77 -5.61 8.26 -14.01
C GLN A 77 -4.32 7.43 -13.95
N TYR A 78 -3.56 7.50 -12.87
CA TYR A 78 -2.33 6.72 -12.73
C TYR A 78 -2.66 5.22 -12.70
N GLN A 79 -2.15 4.49 -13.68
CA GLN A 79 -2.18 3.03 -13.68
C GLN A 79 -0.77 2.49 -13.46
N PRO A 80 -0.56 1.65 -12.43
CA PRO A 80 0.72 1.01 -12.24
C PRO A 80 1.04 0.06 -13.40
N PRO A 81 2.30 0.00 -13.87
CA PRO A 81 2.69 -0.94 -14.90
C PRO A 81 2.38 -2.38 -14.46
N ASN A 82 1.88 -3.20 -15.38
CA ASN A 82 1.45 -4.58 -15.13
C ASN A 82 0.34 -4.75 -14.06
N GLY A 83 -0.47 -3.71 -13.81
CA GLY A 83 -1.61 -3.76 -12.88
C GLY A 83 -1.25 -3.67 -11.40
N GLY A 84 0.03 -3.46 -11.06
CA GLY A 84 0.51 -3.27 -9.69
C GLY A 84 0.03 -4.36 -8.72
N ILE A 85 -0.29 -3.97 -7.48
CA ILE A 85 -0.82 -4.93 -6.50
C ILE A 85 -2.26 -5.38 -6.79
N GLY A 86 -3.00 -4.58 -7.57
CA GLY A 86 -4.36 -4.91 -8.01
C GLY A 86 -4.41 -6.23 -8.78
N ARG A 87 -3.36 -6.55 -9.54
CA ARG A 87 -3.22 -7.83 -10.24
C ARG A 87 -3.20 -9.02 -9.28
N TYR A 88 -2.56 -8.91 -8.12
CA TYR A 88 -2.54 -10.00 -7.14
C TYR A 88 -3.91 -10.19 -6.48
N ARG A 89 -4.62 -9.08 -6.20
CA ARG A 89 -6.00 -9.14 -5.71
C ARG A 89 -6.90 -9.85 -6.71
N GLN A 90 -6.85 -9.44 -7.99
CA GLN A 90 -7.62 -10.08 -9.05
C GLN A 90 -7.27 -11.57 -9.18
N ALA A 91 -5.97 -11.92 -9.17
CA ALA A 91 -5.55 -13.31 -9.23
C ALA A 91 -6.07 -14.15 -8.04
N LEU A 92 -6.10 -13.59 -6.82
CA LEU A 92 -6.67 -14.24 -5.65
C LEU A 92 -8.19 -14.42 -5.76
N GLU A 93 -8.90 -13.44 -6.31
CA GLU A 93 -10.33 -13.55 -6.61
C GLU A 93 -10.61 -14.64 -7.65
N ASP A 94 -9.83 -14.70 -8.72
CA ASP A 94 -9.94 -15.71 -9.76
C ASP A 94 -9.69 -17.13 -9.21
N ILE A 95 -8.64 -17.29 -8.38
CA ILE A 95 -8.33 -18.55 -7.69
C ILE A 95 -9.47 -18.96 -6.78
N ARG A 96 -10.03 -18.02 -6.00
CA ARG A 96 -11.16 -18.29 -5.11
C ARG A 96 -12.38 -18.74 -5.89
N ALA A 97 -12.74 -18.01 -6.95
CA ALA A 97 -13.89 -18.35 -7.80
C ALA A 97 -13.73 -19.74 -8.43
N PHE A 98 -12.53 -20.05 -8.94
CA PHE A 98 -12.20 -21.35 -9.48
C PHE A 98 -12.31 -22.49 -8.46
N ALA A 99 -11.80 -22.26 -7.25
CA ALA A 99 -11.82 -23.25 -6.18
C ALA A 99 -13.26 -23.54 -5.69
N VAL A 100 -14.08 -22.51 -5.50
CA VAL A 100 -15.50 -22.65 -5.12
C VAL A 100 -16.27 -23.43 -6.19
N ALA A 101 -16.05 -23.14 -7.48
CA ALA A 101 -16.71 -23.86 -8.58
C ALA A 101 -16.34 -25.36 -8.66
N ARG A 102 -15.34 -25.81 -7.90
CA ARG A 102 -14.84 -27.19 -7.86
C ARG A 102 -14.78 -27.77 -6.45
N SER A 103 -15.55 -27.21 -5.50
CA SER A 103 -15.60 -27.64 -4.09
C SER A 103 -15.92 -29.13 -3.91
N GLU A 104 -16.59 -29.77 -4.87
CA GLU A 104 -16.86 -31.21 -4.85
C GLU A 104 -15.60 -32.08 -5.00
N ARG A 105 -14.44 -31.50 -5.36
CA ARG A 105 -13.16 -32.21 -5.44
C ARG A 105 -12.41 -32.10 -4.10
N PRO A 106 -11.87 -33.21 -3.56
CA PRO A 106 -11.10 -33.19 -2.32
C PRO A 106 -9.94 -32.19 -2.40
N GLY A 107 -9.84 -31.31 -1.39
CA GLY A 107 -8.74 -30.33 -1.27
C GLY A 107 -8.98 -28.96 -1.90
N MET A 108 -10.10 -28.72 -2.60
CA MET A 108 -10.40 -27.41 -3.22
C MET A 108 -11.03 -26.41 -2.23
N ASP A 109 -11.76 -26.88 -1.22
CA ASP A 109 -12.39 -26.02 -0.21
C ASP A 109 -11.37 -25.20 0.60
N GLY A 110 -10.25 -25.82 0.96
CA GLY A 110 -9.17 -25.14 1.67
C GLY A 110 -8.50 -24.04 0.84
N ILE A 111 -8.45 -24.18 -0.48
CA ILE A 111 -7.86 -23.18 -1.38
C ILE A 111 -8.77 -21.95 -1.48
N ALA A 112 -10.09 -22.15 -1.59
CA ALA A 112 -11.06 -21.06 -1.59
C ALA A 112 -11.02 -20.28 -0.27
N GLU A 113 -10.88 -20.98 0.86
CA GLU A 113 -10.77 -20.38 2.18
C GLU A 113 -9.49 -19.55 2.33
N LEU A 114 -8.33 -20.12 1.95
CA LEU A 114 -7.03 -19.43 2.00
C LEU A 114 -7.01 -18.18 1.13
N ALA A 115 -7.55 -18.26 -0.09
CA ALA A 115 -7.66 -17.09 -0.97
C ALA A 115 -8.59 -16.02 -0.37
N GLY A 116 -9.71 -16.43 0.24
CA GLY A 116 -10.62 -15.52 0.94
C GLY A 116 -9.98 -14.85 2.15
N GLN A 117 -9.16 -15.57 2.92
CA GLN A 117 -8.41 -14.99 4.04
C GLN A 117 -7.35 -13.99 3.54
N ALA A 118 -6.61 -14.33 2.48
CA ALA A 118 -5.61 -13.44 1.89
C ALA A 118 -6.22 -12.11 1.40
N LEU A 119 -7.41 -12.16 0.80
CA LEU A 119 -8.15 -10.95 0.37
C LEU A 119 -8.57 -10.05 1.55
N LYS A 120 -8.89 -10.63 2.71
CA LYS A 120 -9.28 -9.88 3.92
C LYS A 120 -8.12 -9.20 4.63
N VAL A 121 -6.91 -9.76 4.54
CA VAL A 121 -5.74 -9.24 5.28
C VAL A 121 -5.16 -7.97 4.63
N GLY A 122 -5.38 -7.76 3.33
CA GLY A 122 -4.74 -6.68 2.58
C GLY A 122 -3.21 -6.82 2.58
N PRO A 123 -2.49 -6.19 1.64
CA PRO A 123 -1.04 -6.14 1.73
C PRO A 123 -0.64 -5.38 3.00
N ARG A 124 -0.06 -6.10 3.98
CA ARG A 124 0.48 -5.53 5.22
C ARG A 124 1.62 -4.55 4.98
#